data_AF-A0A7S3YH76-F1
#
_entry.id   AF-A0A7S3YH76-F1
#
_cell.length_a   1.000
_cell.length_b   1.000
_cell.length_c   1.000
_cell.angle_alpha   90.00
_cell.angle_beta   90.00
_cell.angle_gamma   90.00
#
_symmetry.space_group_name_H-M   'P 1'
#
loop_
_entity.id
_entity.type
_entity.pdbx_description
1 polymer ?
#
loop_
_entity_poly.entity_id
_entity_poly.type
_entity_poly.pdbx_seq_one_letter_code
_entity_poly.pdbx_strand_id
1 'polypeptide(L)'
;MATIKDGVEHDTKWCNLQNLKKLLTDGLITQTEYSMRRNQLIDELTGTSLTTLAASQYKRRRGSSASDMVQNLPAIIPKPPPDFTDFPAEKSIKYVYDLKTREWTSKEVNLKLDTVPFSRGSLRVVYHMEMEEPGEIEVAGEAKNRYVAKISMNPSDNKNKKVYFRDVETQTIAKYYAEKFNQYHPPKKVDFIKACVLELIQREGNPIVGVEKFIPGPYRKHNSNFGYVSDEERNTPQAFSHFSWEVHPHQPLALL
;
A
#
# COMPACT_ATOMS: atom_id res chain seq x y z
N MET A 1 -20.25 20.22 24.41
CA MET A 1 -20.67 19.09 23.55
C MET A 1 -19.43 18.39 22.98
N ALA A 2 -18.63 17.72 23.82
CA ALA A 2 -17.35 17.12 23.40
C ALA A 2 -17.16 15.68 23.91
N THR A 3 -18.24 14.97 24.26
CA THR A 3 -18.12 13.72 25.05
C THR A 3 -18.70 12.48 24.32
N ILE A 4 -19.25 12.64 23.11
CA ILE A 4 -19.90 11.53 22.37
C ILE A 4 -18.98 10.95 21.28
N LYS A 5 -18.04 11.74 20.72
CA LYS A 5 -17.16 11.27 19.63
C LYS A 5 -16.06 10.31 20.12
N ASP A 6 -15.50 10.55 21.30
CA ASP A 6 -14.38 9.73 21.84
C ASP A 6 -14.81 8.30 22.19
N GLY A 7 -16.07 8.10 22.63
CA GLY A 7 -16.60 6.77 22.96
C GLY A 7 -16.79 5.88 21.74
N VAL A 8 -17.29 6.44 20.63
CA VAL A 8 -17.55 5.70 19.38
C VAL A 8 -16.24 5.31 18.68
N GLU A 9 -15.23 6.17 18.72
CA GLU A 9 -13.92 5.89 18.11
C GLU A 9 -13.15 4.80 18.90
N HIS A 10 -13.26 4.81 20.23
CA HIS A 10 -12.65 3.79 21.09
C HIS A 10 -13.28 2.39 20.87
N ASP A 11 -14.62 2.31 20.77
CA ASP A 11 -15.34 1.06 20.53
C ASP A 11 -15.03 0.46 19.15
N THR A 12 -14.89 1.30 18.12
CA THR A 12 -14.54 0.88 16.76
C THR A 12 -13.15 0.25 16.72
N LYS A 13 -12.18 0.83 17.43
CA LYS A 13 -10.80 0.31 17.50
C LYS A 13 -10.68 -0.99 18.31
N TRP A 14 -11.51 -1.19 19.33
CA TRP A 14 -11.57 -2.45 20.06
C TRP A 14 -12.20 -3.59 19.25
N CYS A 15 -13.26 -3.28 18.48
CA CYS A 15 -13.85 -4.21 17.51
C CYS A 15 -12.80 -4.68 16.49
N ASN A 16 -11.91 -3.77 16.07
CA ASN A 16 -10.77 -4.12 15.23
C ASN A 16 -9.79 -5.10 15.92
N LEU A 17 -9.53 -5.05 17.21
CA LEU A 17 -8.69 -6.10 17.82
C LEU A 17 -9.37 -7.48 17.82
N GLN A 18 -10.70 -7.50 18.02
CA GLN A 18 -11.48 -8.74 18.07
C GLN A 18 -11.59 -9.42 16.71
N ASN A 19 -11.88 -8.66 15.65
CA ASN A 19 -11.95 -9.20 14.30
C ASN A 19 -10.58 -9.81 13.88
N LEU A 20 -9.45 -9.34 14.41
CA LEU A 20 -8.10 -9.64 13.89
C LEU A 20 -7.72 -11.01 14.42
N LYS A 21 -8.13 -11.26 15.67
CA LYS A 21 -8.11 -12.56 16.29
C LYS A 21 -8.99 -13.56 15.56
N LYS A 22 -10.17 -13.13 15.08
CA LYS A 22 -11.06 -13.98 14.27
C LYS A 22 -10.39 -14.38 12.95
N LEU A 23 -9.78 -13.45 12.22
CA LEU A 23 -9.06 -13.77 10.97
C LEU A 23 -7.92 -14.78 11.17
N LEU A 24 -7.18 -14.68 12.28
CA LEU A 24 -6.14 -15.66 12.61
C LEU A 24 -6.77 -17.04 12.90
N THR A 25 -7.89 -17.05 13.63
CA THR A 25 -8.62 -18.28 13.98
C THR A 25 -9.21 -18.95 12.74
N ASP A 26 -9.70 -18.15 11.78
CA ASP A 26 -10.25 -18.60 10.50
C ASP A 26 -9.15 -18.97 9.48
N GLY A 27 -7.86 -18.85 9.85
CA GLY A 27 -6.72 -19.18 8.99
C GLY A 27 -6.50 -18.21 7.82
N LEU A 28 -7.17 -17.06 7.82
CA LEU A 28 -7.09 -16.05 6.75
C LEU A 28 -5.83 -15.18 6.83
N ILE A 29 -5.13 -15.20 7.96
CA ILE A 29 -3.84 -14.53 8.16
C ILE A 29 -2.88 -15.43 8.94
N THR A 30 -1.59 -15.27 8.73
CA THR A 30 -0.54 -15.98 9.47
C THR A 30 -0.37 -15.41 10.89
N GLN A 31 0.22 -16.21 11.79
CA GLN A 31 0.58 -15.75 13.14
C GLN A 31 1.50 -14.52 13.13
N THR A 32 2.39 -14.45 12.13
CA THR A 32 3.30 -13.33 11.91
C THR A 32 2.51 -12.08 11.52
N GLU A 33 1.61 -12.17 10.53
CA GLU A 33 0.75 -11.06 10.11
C GLU A 33 -0.18 -10.59 11.25
N TYR A 34 -0.74 -11.51 12.02
CA TYR A 34 -1.53 -11.18 13.21
C TYR A 34 -0.71 -10.36 14.21
N SER A 35 0.51 -10.80 14.52
CA SER A 35 1.35 -10.14 15.53
C SER A 35 1.74 -8.73 15.10
N MET A 36 2.12 -8.55 13.83
CA MET A 36 2.44 -7.22 13.27
C MET A 36 1.22 -6.29 13.31
N ARG A 37 0.06 -6.76 12.83
CA ARG A 37 -1.16 -5.95 12.75
C ARG A 37 -1.75 -5.63 14.12
N ARG A 38 -1.61 -6.54 15.09
CA ARG A 38 -2.02 -6.30 16.48
C ARG A 38 -1.20 -5.18 17.11
N ASN A 39 0.11 -5.20 16.92
CA ASN A 39 0.99 -4.15 17.43
C ASN A 39 0.61 -2.78 16.82
N GLN A 40 0.28 -2.75 15.53
CA GLN A 40 -0.19 -1.53 14.88
C GLN A 40 -1.51 -1.00 15.48
N LEU A 41 -2.52 -1.85 15.64
CA LEU A 41 -3.79 -1.44 16.24
C LEU A 41 -3.60 -0.93 17.67
N ILE A 42 -2.66 -1.51 18.41
CA ILE A 42 -2.28 -1.04 19.74
C ILE A 42 -1.61 0.33 19.66
N ASP A 43 -0.69 0.57 18.73
CA ASP A 43 -0.04 1.88 18.55
C ASP A 43 -1.04 2.99 18.17
N GLU A 44 -2.07 2.65 17.38
CA GLU A 44 -3.19 3.53 17.05
C GLU A 44 -4.13 3.78 18.24
N LEU A 45 -4.33 2.78 19.10
CA LEU A 45 -5.12 2.88 20.34
C LEU A 45 -4.42 3.70 21.44
N THR A 46 -3.10 3.59 21.55
CA THR A 46 -2.31 4.29 22.59
C THR A 46 -1.88 5.69 22.18
N GLY A 47 -2.26 6.16 20.98
CA GLY A 47 -1.91 7.50 20.48
C GLY A 47 -0.40 7.67 20.23
N THR A 48 0.36 6.58 20.13
CA THR A 48 1.81 6.60 19.82
C THR A 48 2.10 6.61 18.32
N SER A 49 1.08 6.90 17.49
CA SER A 49 1.29 7.35 16.11
C SER A 49 2.07 8.66 16.14
N LEU A 50 3.39 8.57 16.00
CA LEU A 50 4.36 9.66 16.03
C LEU A 50 3.98 10.79 15.05
N THR A 51 3.14 11.73 15.52
CA THR A 51 3.31 13.14 15.23
C THR A 51 4.53 13.60 16.01
N THR A 52 5.52 14.10 15.28
CA THR A 52 6.73 14.74 15.79
C THR A 52 6.38 15.72 16.89
N LEU A 53 6.82 15.47 18.13
CA LEU A 53 7.36 16.42 19.12
C LEU A 53 7.71 15.67 20.42
N ALA A 54 8.87 16.00 20.99
CA ALA A 54 9.43 15.54 22.27
C ALA A 54 10.00 14.12 22.33
N ALA A 55 11.15 13.93 21.67
CA ALA A 55 12.18 13.01 22.15
C ALA A 55 12.76 13.53 23.47
N SER A 56 12.09 13.29 24.60
CA SER A 56 12.73 13.32 25.91
C SER A 56 11.82 12.72 26.96
N GLN A 57 12.39 11.79 27.74
CA GLN A 57 11.88 11.27 29.01
C GLN A 57 10.74 10.25 28.92
N TYR A 58 11.10 8.98 28.65
CA TYR A 58 10.64 7.89 29.52
C TYR A 58 11.57 6.67 29.41
N LYS A 59 12.59 6.64 30.26
CA LYS A 59 13.32 5.40 30.58
C LYS A 59 12.37 4.52 31.39
N ARG A 60 11.82 3.46 30.80
CA ARG A 60 11.42 2.27 31.57
C ARG A 60 11.88 0.99 30.89
N ARG A 61 12.72 0.29 31.65
CA ARG A 61 13.27 -1.04 31.44
C ARG A 61 12.17 -2.04 31.07
N ARG A 62 12.27 -2.66 29.89
CA ARG A 62 11.85 -4.05 29.63
C ARG A 62 12.51 -4.55 28.34
N GLY A 63 12.83 -5.84 28.31
CA GLY A 63 13.87 -6.46 27.50
C GLY A 63 13.79 -6.26 25.99
N SER A 64 14.99 -6.30 25.39
CA SER A 64 15.29 -6.17 23.97
C SER A 64 14.63 -7.25 23.11
N SER A 65 14.00 -6.84 22.01
CA SER A 65 14.04 -7.52 20.70
C SER A 65 13.16 -6.79 19.65
N ALA A 66 12.18 -5.99 20.07
CA ALA A 66 11.25 -5.30 19.16
C ALA A 66 11.53 -3.79 18.96
N SER A 67 12.17 -3.11 19.92
CA SER A 67 12.41 -1.65 19.83
C SER A 67 13.53 -1.27 18.87
N ASP A 68 14.48 -2.18 18.60
CA ASP A 68 15.62 -1.90 17.73
C ASP A 68 15.22 -1.84 16.24
N MET A 69 14.11 -2.48 15.85
CA MET A 69 13.65 -2.46 14.45
C MET A 69 12.92 -1.16 14.07
N VAL A 70 12.41 -0.39 15.05
CA VAL A 70 11.70 0.87 14.79
C VAL A 70 12.68 2.05 14.60
N GLN A 71 13.95 1.89 15.00
CA GLN A 71 14.94 2.99 14.99
C GLN A 71 15.55 3.33 13.62
N ASN A 72 15.35 2.52 12.58
CA ASN A 72 16.04 2.70 11.28
C ASN A 72 15.10 3.00 10.10
N LEU A 73 13.84 3.36 10.34
CA LEU A 73 12.97 3.80 9.25
C LEU A 73 13.31 5.25 8.86
N PRO A 74 13.45 5.55 7.55
CA PRO A 74 13.71 6.90 7.08
C PRO A 74 12.58 7.85 7.49
N ALA A 75 12.94 9.09 7.82
CA ALA A 75 11.97 10.13 8.15
C ALA A 75 11.02 10.37 6.96
N ILE A 76 9.72 10.38 7.23
CA ILE A 76 8.69 10.67 6.23
C ILE A 76 8.56 12.19 6.09
N ILE A 77 8.81 12.73 4.90
CA ILE A 77 8.71 14.15 4.61
C ILE A 77 7.64 14.36 3.53
N PRO A 78 6.38 14.69 3.91
CA PRO A 78 5.33 14.97 2.94
C PRO A 78 5.75 16.10 2.00
N LYS A 79 5.85 15.79 0.70
CA LYS A 79 6.26 16.74 -0.34
C LYS A 79 5.60 16.37 -1.68
N PRO A 80 5.36 17.35 -2.57
CA PRO A 80 5.00 17.06 -3.96
C PRO A 80 6.13 16.29 -4.66
N PRO A 81 5.87 15.67 -5.82
CA PRO A 81 6.94 15.09 -6.63
C PRO A 81 8.04 16.12 -6.89
N PRO A 82 9.33 15.78 -6.65
CA PRO A 82 10.43 16.69 -6.92
C PRO A 82 10.64 16.89 -8.42
N ASP A 83 11.51 17.83 -8.77
CA ASP A 83 12.13 17.88 -10.10
C ASP A 83 13.18 16.78 -10.20
N PHE A 84 13.00 15.86 -11.13
CA PHE A 84 13.89 14.71 -11.33
C PHE A 84 15.04 15.02 -12.31
N THR A 85 15.16 16.23 -12.84
CA THR A 85 16.18 16.59 -13.86
C THR A 85 17.59 16.16 -13.43
N ASP A 86 17.99 16.49 -12.20
CA ASP A 86 19.33 16.21 -11.66
C ASP A 86 19.45 14.87 -10.91
N PHE A 87 18.38 14.07 -10.85
CA PHE A 87 18.42 12.77 -10.18
C PHE A 87 19.18 11.75 -11.03
N PRO A 88 20.04 10.91 -10.43
CA PRO A 88 20.73 9.86 -11.16
C PRO A 88 19.72 8.85 -11.69
N ALA A 89 19.80 8.57 -12.99
CA ALA A 89 19.03 7.51 -13.62
C ALA A 89 19.70 6.15 -13.33
N GLU A 90 18.89 5.14 -13.02
CA GLU A 90 19.34 3.77 -12.84
C GLU A 90 18.54 2.80 -13.72
N LYS A 91 19.21 1.75 -14.22
CA LYS A 91 18.62 0.66 -14.98
C LYS A 91 17.93 -0.33 -14.04
N SER A 92 16.76 -0.80 -14.45
CA SER A 92 15.96 -1.76 -13.71
C SER A 92 15.23 -2.72 -14.64
N ILE A 93 14.86 -3.89 -14.12
CA ILE A 93 13.96 -4.82 -14.83
C ILE A 93 12.54 -4.61 -14.31
N LYS A 94 11.63 -4.21 -15.22
CA LYS A 94 10.20 -4.07 -14.95
C LYS A 94 9.47 -5.35 -15.27
N TYR A 95 8.75 -5.90 -14.29
CA TYR A 95 7.88 -7.05 -14.44
C TYR A 95 6.40 -6.62 -14.42
N VAL A 96 5.63 -7.07 -15.41
CA VAL A 96 4.20 -6.81 -15.54
C VAL A 96 3.46 -8.13 -15.67
N TYR A 97 2.39 -8.29 -14.88
CA TYR A 97 1.53 -9.46 -14.92
C TYR A 97 0.43 -9.29 -15.97
N ASP A 98 0.27 -10.28 -16.84
CA ASP A 98 -0.86 -10.36 -17.77
C ASP A 98 -1.89 -11.35 -17.23
N LEU A 99 -3.09 -10.86 -16.92
CA LEU A 99 -4.16 -11.68 -16.35
C LEU A 99 -4.74 -12.71 -17.35
N LYS A 100 -4.66 -12.43 -18.66
CA LYS A 100 -5.21 -13.33 -19.69
C LYS A 100 -4.30 -14.53 -19.91
N THR A 101 -2.99 -14.29 -20.03
CA THR A 101 -2.01 -15.37 -20.21
C THR A 101 -1.60 -16.00 -18.88
N ARG A 102 -1.79 -15.29 -17.77
CA ARG A 102 -1.30 -15.64 -16.42
C ARG A 102 0.22 -15.72 -16.34
N GLU A 103 0.88 -14.91 -17.14
CA GLU A 103 2.34 -14.88 -17.25
C GLU A 103 2.88 -13.51 -16.87
N TRP A 104 4.15 -13.52 -16.45
CA TRP A 104 4.92 -12.31 -16.21
C TRP A 104 5.75 -11.99 -17.44
N THR A 105 5.66 -10.75 -17.90
CA THR A 105 6.56 -10.20 -18.92
C THR A 105 7.58 -9.29 -18.25
N SER A 106 8.78 -9.22 -18.81
CA SER A 106 9.84 -8.34 -18.32
C SER A 106 10.41 -7.44 -19.41
N LYS A 107 10.81 -6.22 -19.04
CA LYS A 107 11.55 -5.30 -19.91
C LYS A 107 12.54 -4.47 -19.10
N GLU A 108 13.68 -4.11 -19.69
CA GLU A 108 14.58 -3.12 -19.10
C GLU A 108 13.96 -1.73 -19.18
N VAL A 109 14.09 -0.94 -18.12
CA VAL A 109 13.63 0.46 -18.01
C VAL A 109 14.68 1.31 -17.30
N ASN A 110 14.67 2.62 -17.56
CA ASN A 110 15.40 3.60 -16.76
C ASN A 110 14.42 4.30 -15.82
N LEU A 111 14.89 4.55 -14.59
CA LEU A 111 14.12 5.28 -13.59
C LEU A 111 15.01 6.22 -12.79
N LYS A 112 14.39 7.19 -12.14
CA LYS A 112 14.99 8.07 -11.15
C LYS A 112 14.17 7.97 -9.87
N LEU A 113 14.81 7.68 -8.75
CA LEU A 113 14.15 7.43 -7.48
C LEU A 113 14.52 8.49 -6.44
N ASP A 114 13.52 9.05 -5.77
CA ASP A 114 13.73 9.94 -4.64
C ASP A 114 14.37 9.19 -3.46
N THR A 115 15.32 9.82 -2.78
CA THR A 115 15.98 9.24 -1.61
C THR A 115 15.18 9.45 -0.33
N VAL A 116 14.21 10.37 -0.33
CA VAL A 116 13.39 10.71 0.83
C VAL A 116 11.96 10.23 0.62
N PRO A 117 11.42 9.36 1.50
CA PRO A 117 10.04 8.93 1.40
C PRO A 117 9.09 10.08 1.76
N PHE A 118 7.99 10.21 1.01
CA PHE A 118 7.00 11.26 1.25
C PHE A 118 5.76 10.78 2.00
N SER A 119 5.55 9.46 2.06
CA SER A 119 4.42 8.85 2.76
C SER A 119 4.77 7.44 3.26
N ARG A 120 3.94 6.91 4.16
CA ARG A 120 3.99 5.50 4.58
C ARG A 120 2.57 4.98 4.82
N GLY A 121 2.38 3.69 4.54
CA GLY A 121 1.24 2.93 5.04
C GLY A 121 1.64 2.08 6.24
N SER A 122 0.78 1.12 6.60
CA SER A 122 1.05 0.13 7.65
C SER A 122 2.33 -0.69 7.42
N LEU A 123 2.60 -1.08 6.18
CA LEU A 123 3.61 -2.08 5.84
C LEU A 123 4.71 -1.55 4.91
N ARG A 124 4.51 -0.38 4.31
CA ARG A 124 5.39 0.11 3.23
C ARG A 124 5.67 1.60 3.39
N VAL A 125 6.89 1.99 3.04
CA VAL A 125 7.28 3.38 2.81
C VAL A 125 7.13 3.70 1.32
N VAL A 126 6.84 4.97 1.01
CA VAL A 126 6.48 5.41 -0.34
C VAL A 126 7.40 6.55 -0.77
N TYR A 127 8.03 6.39 -1.93
CA TYR A 127 8.95 7.35 -2.55
C TYR A 127 8.36 7.86 -3.86
N HIS A 128 8.69 9.11 -4.22
CA HIS A 128 8.43 9.59 -5.57
C HIS A 128 9.44 8.96 -6.54
N MET A 129 8.98 8.68 -7.75
CA MET A 129 9.81 8.08 -8.79
C MET A 129 9.43 8.68 -10.15
N GLU A 130 10.42 8.81 -11.03
CA GLU A 130 10.22 9.03 -12.46
C GLU A 130 10.66 7.77 -13.22
N MET A 131 9.88 7.30 -14.17
CA MET A 131 10.25 6.14 -15.00
C MET A 131 9.85 6.40 -16.44
N GLU A 132 10.79 6.18 -17.36
CA GLU A 132 10.55 6.33 -18.79
C GLU A 132 9.87 5.07 -19.35
N GLU A 133 8.75 5.24 -20.04
CA GLU A 133 8.10 4.15 -20.76
C GLU A 133 8.20 4.37 -22.28
N PRO A 134 8.81 3.45 -23.04
CA PRO A 134 8.85 3.54 -24.49
C PRO A 134 7.43 3.54 -25.08
N GLY A 135 7.10 4.56 -25.87
CA GLY A 135 5.86 4.62 -26.65
C GLY A 135 4.69 5.42 -26.05
N GLU A 136 4.83 6.02 -24.86
CA GLU A 136 3.87 7.03 -24.38
C GLU A 136 4.24 8.40 -24.97
N ILE A 137 3.47 8.90 -25.94
CA ILE A 137 3.65 10.24 -26.53
C ILE A 137 3.33 11.31 -25.48
N GLU A 138 4.18 12.32 -25.33
CA GLU A 138 3.89 13.49 -24.49
C GLU A 138 2.57 14.14 -24.91
N VAL A 139 1.60 14.19 -23.99
CA VAL A 139 0.43 15.06 -24.13
C VAL A 139 0.64 16.18 -23.12
N ALA A 140 0.69 17.42 -23.61
CA ALA A 140 0.99 18.59 -22.81
C ALA A 140 0.10 18.66 -21.55
N GLY A 141 0.71 18.72 -20.37
CA GLY A 141 0.03 18.95 -19.09
C GLY A 141 -0.11 17.73 -18.17
N GLU A 142 0.14 16.51 -18.63
CA GLU A 142 0.20 15.32 -17.78
C GLU A 142 1.65 14.97 -17.44
N ALA A 143 1.98 14.87 -16.16
CA ALA A 143 3.28 14.34 -15.73
C ALA A 143 3.31 12.81 -15.94
N LYS A 144 3.36 12.37 -17.21
CA LYS A 144 3.11 10.98 -17.64
C LYS A 144 4.04 9.96 -17.01
N ASN A 145 5.23 10.39 -16.62
CA ASN A 145 6.29 9.53 -16.09
C ASN A 145 6.39 9.57 -14.57
N ARG A 146 5.41 10.12 -13.84
CA ARG A 146 5.43 10.14 -12.37
C ARG A 146 4.80 8.90 -11.77
N TYR A 147 5.58 8.24 -10.94
CA TYR A 147 5.22 7.01 -10.25
C TYR A 147 5.52 7.14 -8.76
N VAL A 148 5.06 6.15 -8.00
CA VAL A 148 5.49 5.93 -6.63
C VAL A 148 6.15 4.56 -6.52
N ALA A 149 7.26 4.49 -5.79
CA ALA A 149 7.88 3.25 -5.39
C ALA A 149 7.50 2.92 -3.94
N LYS A 150 7.00 1.71 -3.72
CA LYS A 150 6.58 1.18 -2.42
C LYS A 150 7.55 0.10 -2.00
N ILE A 151 8.17 0.30 -0.84
CA ILE A 151 9.17 -0.63 -0.28
C ILE A 151 8.65 -1.14 1.05
N SER A 152 8.68 -2.46 1.26
CA SER A 152 8.30 -3.07 2.53
C SER A 152 9.20 -2.58 3.65
N MET A 153 8.59 -2.26 4.79
CA MET A 153 9.31 -1.96 6.03
C MET A 153 9.86 -3.23 6.69
N ASN A 154 9.40 -4.41 6.27
CA ASN A 154 9.89 -5.69 6.77
C ASN A 154 11.08 -6.18 5.91
N PRO A 155 12.30 -6.27 6.47
CA PRO A 155 13.47 -6.71 5.74
C PRO A 155 13.36 -8.14 5.18
N SER A 156 12.51 -9.00 5.76
CA SER A 156 12.31 -10.36 5.22
C SER A 156 11.66 -10.35 3.84
N ASP A 157 10.86 -9.34 3.53
CA ASP A 157 10.14 -9.27 2.25
C ASP A 157 11.09 -8.91 1.10
N ASN A 158 12.19 -8.22 1.40
CA ASN A 158 13.27 -8.00 0.42
C ASN A 158 14.00 -9.31 0.08
N LYS A 159 14.03 -10.27 1.02
CA LYS A 159 14.54 -11.63 0.75
C LYS A 159 13.48 -12.48 0.04
N ASN A 160 12.22 -12.36 0.45
CA ASN A 160 11.10 -13.06 -0.15
C ASN A 160 10.39 -12.19 -1.19
N LYS A 161 11.06 -12.03 -2.34
CA LYS A 161 10.61 -11.27 -3.52
C LYS A 161 9.15 -11.55 -3.93
N LYS A 162 8.61 -12.74 -3.65
CA LYS A 162 7.25 -13.19 -4.03
C LYS A 162 6.12 -12.29 -3.52
N VAL A 163 6.30 -11.61 -2.38
CA VAL A 163 5.26 -10.74 -1.81
C VAL A 163 4.90 -9.62 -2.78
N TYR A 164 5.89 -8.97 -3.41
CA TYR A 164 5.66 -7.90 -4.37
C TYR A 164 4.92 -8.39 -5.63
N PHE A 165 5.27 -9.58 -6.14
CA PHE A 165 4.60 -10.18 -7.29
C PHE A 165 3.14 -10.51 -6.97
N ARG A 166 2.87 -11.11 -5.79
CA ARG A 166 1.51 -11.41 -5.34
C ARG A 166 0.67 -10.15 -5.15
N ASP A 167 1.25 -9.08 -4.61
CA ASP A 167 0.56 -7.80 -4.43
C ASP A 167 0.15 -7.19 -5.79
N VAL A 168 1.06 -7.20 -6.77
CA VAL A 168 0.80 -6.69 -8.13
C VAL A 168 -0.22 -7.57 -8.88
N GLU A 169 -0.13 -8.89 -8.76
CA GLU A 169 -1.13 -9.82 -9.30
C GLU A 169 -2.52 -9.54 -8.70
N THR A 170 -2.62 -9.40 -7.38
CA THR A 170 -3.87 -9.09 -6.67
C THR A 170 -4.47 -7.77 -7.17
N GLN A 171 -3.66 -6.73 -7.32
CA GLN A 171 -4.11 -5.44 -7.85
C GLN A 171 -4.56 -5.52 -9.33
N THR A 172 -3.92 -6.38 -10.13
CA THR A 172 -4.33 -6.64 -11.51
C THR A 172 -5.69 -7.34 -11.56
N ILE A 173 -5.94 -8.29 -10.66
CA ILE A 173 -7.25 -8.92 -10.52
C ILE A 173 -8.30 -7.92 -10.04
N ALA A 174 -7.94 -7.02 -9.12
CA ALA A 174 -8.82 -5.93 -8.67
C ALA A 174 -9.31 -5.08 -9.84
N LYS A 175 -8.38 -4.70 -10.73
CA LYS A 175 -8.68 -3.95 -11.95
C LYS A 175 -9.67 -4.69 -12.85
N TYR A 176 -9.46 -5.98 -13.08
CA TYR A 176 -10.38 -6.81 -13.86
C TYR A 176 -11.81 -6.81 -13.28
N TYR A 177 -11.95 -6.94 -11.95
CA TYR A 177 -13.28 -6.86 -11.33
C TYR A 177 -13.90 -5.47 -11.40
N ALA A 178 -13.10 -4.39 -11.36
CA ALA A 178 -13.60 -3.05 -11.61
C ALA A 178 -14.13 -2.89 -13.04
N GLU A 179 -13.44 -3.45 -14.03
CA GLU A 179 -13.91 -3.48 -15.43
C GLU A 179 -15.21 -4.28 -15.56
N LYS A 180 -15.34 -5.41 -14.86
CA LYS A 180 -16.58 -6.19 -14.80
C LYS A 180 -17.71 -5.42 -14.13
N PHE A 181 -17.46 -4.78 -12.98
CA PHE A 181 -18.43 -3.93 -12.29
C PHE A 181 -18.94 -2.81 -13.22
N ASN A 182 -18.04 -2.18 -13.97
CA ASN A 182 -18.39 -1.11 -14.90
C ASN A 182 -19.28 -1.57 -16.07
N GLN A 183 -19.30 -2.86 -16.42
CA GLN A 183 -20.20 -3.42 -17.44
C GLN A 183 -21.67 -3.40 -17.00
N TYR A 184 -21.95 -3.30 -15.69
CA TYR A 184 -23.29 -3.13 -15.14
C TYR A 184 -23.76 -1.67 -15.11
N HIS A 185 -23.01 -0.76 -15.74
CA HIS A 185 -23.33 0.68 -15.86
C HIS A 185 -23.67 1.35 -14.51
N PRO A 186 -22.78 1.23 -13.49
CA PRO A 186 -23.01 1.87 -12.20
C PRO A 186 -23.04 3.40 -12.34
N PRO A 187 -23.72 4.13 -11.42
CA PRO A 187 -23.74 5.60 -11.46
C PRO A 187 -22.35 6.25 -11.43
N LYS A 188 -21.37 5.59 -10.79
CA LYS A 188 -19.96 5.96 -10.81
C LYS A 188 -19.12 4.74 -11.13
N LYS A 189 -18.32 4.84 -12.19
CA LYS A 189 -17.35 3.81 -12.56
C LYS A 189 -16.20 3.77 -11.57
N VAL A 190 -15.61 2.59 -11.42
CA VAL A 190 -14.43 2.33 -10.58
C VAL A 190 -13.25 1.98 -11.48
N ASP A 191 -12.04 2.37 -11.10
CA ASP A 191 -10.83 1.89 -11.75
C ASP A 191 -9.72 1.63 -10.72
N PHE A 192 -8.79 0.75 -11.08
CA PHE A 192 -7.55 0.52 -10.34
C PHE A 192 -6.37 0.91 -11.23
N ILE A 193 -5.45 1.67 -10.62
CA ILE A 193 -4.17 1.96 -11.23
C ILE A 193 -3.39 0.68 -11.46
N LYS A 194 -2.75 0.60 -12.63
CA LYS A 194 -1.85 -0.51 -12.96
C LYS A 194 -0.66 -0.47 -12.01
N ALA A 195 -0.23 -1.64 -11.55
CA ALA A 195 0.97 -1.82 -10.78
C ALA A 195 1.96 -2.72 -11.51
N CYS A 196 3.24 -2.58 -11.19
CA CYS A 196 4.31 -3.44 -11.67
C CYS A 196 5.34 -3.67 -10.56
N VAL A 197 6.20 -4.65 -10.77
CA VAL A 197 7.36 -4.90 -9.90
C VAL A 197 8.60 -4.39 -10.61
N LEU A 198 9.49 -3.67 -9.92
CA LEU A 198 10.82 -3.33 -10.45
C LEU A 198 11.90 -4.03 -9.65
N GLU A 199 12.91 -4.55 -10.34
CA GLU A 199 14.16 -5.05 -9.76
C GLU A 199 15.29 -4.07 -10.09
N LEU A 200 15.87 -3.47 -9.05
CA LEU A 200 16.91 -2.45 -9.16
C LEU A 200 18.28 -3.13 -9.34
N ILE A 201 18.56 -3.61 -10.56
CA ILE A 201 19.72 -4.46 -10.89
C ILE A 201 21.08 -3.79 -10.72
N GLN A 202 21.12 -2.47 -10.55
CA GLN A 202 22.35 -1.71 -10.30
C GLN A 202 22.65 -1.53 -8.81
N ARG A 203 21.79 -2.02 -7.92
CA ARG A 203 21.98 -1.95 -6.47
C ARG A 203 22.36 -3.32 -5.90
N GLU A 204 23.15 -3.31 -4.83
CA GLU A 204 23.57 -4.54 -4.15
C GLU A 204 22.35 -5.39 -3.75
N GLY A 205 22.39 -6.68 -4.10
CA GLY A 205 21.33 -7.64 -3.80
C GLY A 205 20.09 -7.56 -4.70
N ASN A 206 20.08 -6.70 -5.72
CA ASN A 206 18.99 -6.52 -6.69
C ASN A 206 17.62 -6.39 -5.97
N PRO A 207 17.43 -5.34 -5.15
CA PRO A 207 16.23 -5.16 -4.37
C PRO A 207 15.02 -4.97 -5.28
N ILE A 208 13.86 -5.39 -4.77
CA ILE A 208 12.60 -5.30 -5.48
C ILE A 208 11.70 -4.25 -4.83
N VAL A 209 11.00 -3.50 -5.68
CA VAL A 209 10.03 -2.48 -5.27
C VAL A 209 8.72 -2.64 -6.03
N GLY A 210 7.60 -2.37 -5.35
CA GLY A 210 6.28 -2.29 -6.00
C GLY A 210 6.06 -0.88 -6.55
N VAL A 211 5.54 -0.76 -7.77
CA VAL A 211 5.41 0.52 -8.48
C VAL A 211 4.02 0.70 -9.06
N GLU A 212 3.49 1.92 -8.98
CA GLU A 212 2.24 2.33 -9.61
C GLU A 212 2.31 3.83 -9.99
N LYS A 213 1.41 4.31 -10.87
CA LYS A 213 1.37 5.74 -11.24
C LYS A 213 1.04 6.60 -10.01
N PHE A 214 1.67 7.77 -9.93
CA PHE A 214 1.37 8.76 -8.89
C PHE A 214 -0.03 9.34 -9.14
N ILE A 215 -0.86 9.39 -8.09
CA ILE A 215 -2.18 10.03 -8.12
C ILE A 215 -2.09 11.37 -7.38
N PRO A 216 -2.27 12.52 -8.07
CA PRO A 216 -2.36 13.81 -7.40
C PRO A 216 -3.70 13.96 -6.66
N GLY A 217 -3.67 14.70 -5.56
CA GLY A 217 -4.85 15.04 -4.77
C GLY A 217 -4.98 14.27 -3.45
N PRO A 218 -6.05 14.51 -2.70
CA PRO A 218 -6.24 13.92 -1.38
C PRO A 218 -6.52 12.42 -1.49
N TYR A 219 -5.66 11.60 -0.89
CA TYR A 219 -5.91 10.18 -0.72
C TYR A 219 -6.96 9.93 0.37
N ARG A 220 -7.93 9.07 0.10
CA ARG A 220 -9.00 8.69 1.05
C ARG A 220 -9.18 7.18 1.05
N LYS A 221 -9.23 6.59 2.25
CA LYS A 221 -9.51 5.17 2.46
C LYS A 221 -11.00 5.00 2.80
N HIS A 222 -11.74 4.26 1.97
CA HIS A 222 -13.20 4.13 2.12
C HIS A 222 -13.65 2.93 2.97
N ASN A 223 -12.85 1.87 2.99
CA ASN A 223 -12.99 0.76 3.91
C ASN A 223 -11.61 0.13 4.17
N SER A 224 -11.55 -0.83 5.09
CA SER A 224 -10.39 -1.69 5.27
C SER A 224 -10.73 -3.14 4.91
N ASN A 225 -9.66 -3.93 4.75
CA ASN A 225 -9.66 -5.39 4.73
C ASN A 225 -10.20 -6.06 6.01
N PHE A 226 -10.90 -5.30 6.85
CA PHE A 226 -11.04 -5.57 8.25
C PHE A 226 -12.20 -4.83 8.93
N GLY A 227 -13.27 -4.58 8.18
CA GLY A 227 -14.54 -4.09 8.72
C GLY A 227 -14.59 -2.59 9.06
N TYR A 228 -13.49 -1.84 8.93
CA TYR A 228 -13.56 -0.39 8.96
C TYR A 228 -14.30 0.10 7.71
N VAL A 229 -15.25 1.02 7.91
CA VAL A 229 -15.96 1.75 6.86
C VAL A 229 -15.82 3.23 7.19
N SER A 230 -15.45 4.04 6.20
CA SER A 230 -15.33 5.48 6.37
C SER A 230 -16.69 6.12 6.65
N ASP A 231 -16.71 7.12 7.54
CA ASP A 231 -17.90 7.95 7.80
C ASP A 231 -18.34 8.78 6.59
N GLU A 232 -17.48 8.92 5.57
CA GLU A 232 -17.87 9.47 4.28
C GLU A 232 -18.74 8.45 3.55
N GLU A 233 -20.06 8.57 3.71
CA GLU A 233 -21.12 7.72 3.15
C GLU A 233 -21.14 7.71 1.61
N ARG A 234 -20.11 7.14 1.00
CA ARG A 234 -20.06 6.84 -0.42
C ARG A 234 -20.54 5.42 -0.66
N ASN A 235 -21.58 5.29 -1.48
CA ASN A 235 -22.13 3.98 -1.84
C ASN A 235 -21.19 3.18 -2.76
N THR A 236 -20.50 3.84 -3.71
CA THR A 236 -19.72 3.15 -4.76
C THR A 236 -18.63 2.21 -4.22
N PRO A 237 -17.78 2.60 -3.25
CA PRO A 237 -16.77 1.69 -2.70
C PRO A 237 -17.38 0.42 -2.09
N GLN A 238 -18.44 0.55 -1.28
CA GLN A 238 -19.08 -0.59 -0.61
C GLN A 238 -19.87 -1.48 -1.58
N ALA A 239 -20.53 -0.86 -2.58
CA ALA A 239 -21.22 -1.61 -3.63
C ALA A 239 -20.23 -2.41 -4.48
N PHE A 240 -19.07 -1.83 -4.81
CA PHE A 240 -18.01 -2.55 -5.51
C PHE A 240 -17.46 -3.70 -4.66
N SER A 241 -17.26 -3.46 -3.36
CA SER A 241 -16.86 -4.50 -2.40
C SER A 241 -17.79 -5.70 -2.44
N HIS A 242 -19.09 -5.46 -2.26
CA HIS A 242 -20.11 -6.49 -2.28
C HIS A 242 -20.16 -7.22 -3.62
N PHE A 243 -20.18 -6.46 -4.72
CA PHE A 243 -20.17 -7.03 -6.07
C PHE A 243 -19.02 -8.01 -6.26
N SER A 244 -17.79 -7.62 -5.91
CA SER A 244 -16.60 -8.46 -6.10
C SER A 244 -16.66 -9.78 -5.34
N TRP A 245 -17.33 -9.80 -4.17
CA TRP A 245 -17.56 -11.01 -3.40
C TRP A 245 -18.62 -11.91 -4.05
N GLU A 246 -19.71 -11.34 -4.57
CA GLU A 246 -20.78 -12.11 -5.22
C GLU A 246 -20.35 -12.75 -6.55
N VAL A 247 -19.60 -12.03 -7.38
CA VAL A 247 -19.22 -12.52 -8.72
C VAL A 247 -18.02 -13.45 -8.72
N HIS A 248 -17.30 -13.54 -7.60
CA HIS A 248 -16.14 -14.42 -7.50
C HIS A 248 -16.54 -15.75 -6.83
N PRO A 249 -16.48 -16.89 -7.54
CA PRO A 249 -16.86 -18.19 -6.96
C PRO A 249 -15.85 -18.60 -5.88
N HIS A 250 -16.21 -18.40 -4.60
CA HIS A 250 -15.65 -18.97 -3.36
C HIS A 250 -14.12 -19.08 -3.19
N GLN A 251 -13.30 -18.38 -3.96
CA GLN A 251 -11.92 -18.10 -3.57
C GLN A 251 -11.88 -16.73 -2.87
N PRO A 252 -11.34 -16.62 -1.64
CA PRO A 252 -11.26 -15.34 -0.97
C PRO A 252 -10.15 -14.50 -1.60
N LEU A 253 -10.49 -13.78 -2.67
CA LEU A 253 -9.80 -12.53 -2.96
C LEU A 253 -10.35 -11.50 -1.99
N ALA A 254 -9.63 -11.26 -0.89
CA ALA A 254 -9.74 -10.01 -0.15
C ALA A 254 -9.15 -8.90 -1.03
N LEU A 255 -9.84 -8.59 -2.12
CA LEU A 255 -9.85 -7.23 -2.62
C LEU A 255 -10.53 -6.41 -1.53
N LEU A 256 -10.06 -5.18 -1.30
CA LEU A 256 -10.43 -4.19 -0.27
C LEU A 256 -9.51 -4.16 0.94
#